data_AF-A0A6V8KST0-F1
#
_entry.id   AF-A0A6V8KST0-F1
#
_cell.length_a   1.000
_cell.length_b   1.000
_cell.length_c   1.000
_cell.angle_alpha   90.00
_cell.angle_beta   90.00
_cell.angle_gamma   90.00
#
_symmetry.space_group_name_H-M   'P 1'
#
loop_
_entity.id
_entity.type
_entity.pdbx_description
1 polymer ?
#
loop_
_entity_poly.entity_id
_entity_poly.type
_entity_poly.pdbx_seq_one_letter_code
_entity_poly.pdbx_strand_id
1 'polypeptide(L)'
;MTAPKRPDQRGPAYTHVKAVHHAGPVCGADDGPVTRVTEDPHLVTCPDCPDLAWIEALPDDATAGDPRVIELLREAKRGAFRKIDGVVVDATTAAAILTVYDALKPATRAKLVALRIDRMAAVAWRLLRPHV
;
A
#
# COMPACT_ATOMS: atom_id res chain seq x y z
N MET A 1 21.09 -40.07 -4.94
CA MET A 1 20.98 -38.60 -4.99
C MET A 1 19.49 -38.27 -4.95
N THR A 2 18.97 -37.87 -3.79
CA THR A 2 17.55 -37.56 -3.62
C THR A 2 17.44 -36.07 -3.34
N ALA A 3 16.89 -35.31 -4.29
CA ALA A 3 16.64 -33.88 -4.14
C ALA A 3 15.57 -33.63 -3.06
N PRO A 4 15.62 -32.49 -2.33
CA PRO A 4 14.68 -32.24 -1.24
C PRO A 4 13.26 -32.02 -1.76
N LYS A 5 12.30 -32.72 -1.15
CA LYS A 5 10.86 -32.45 -1.30
C LYS A 5 10.60 -31.02 -0.79
N ARG A 6 10.19 -30.10 -1.67
CA ARG A 6 9.66 -28.79 -1.25
C ARG A 6 8.50 -29.05 -0.26
N PRO A 7 8.40 -28.29 0.84
CA PRO A 7 7.27 -28.42 1.74
C PRO A 7 5.97 -28.11 0.98
N ASP A 8 4.99 -28.97 1.22
CA ASP A 8 3.65 -28.92 0.64
C ASP A 8 2.96 -27.60 1.05
N GLN A 9 2.73 -26.70 0.10
CA GLN A 9 2.04 -25.40 0.32
C GLN A 9 0.51 -25.57 0.39
N ARG A 10 -0.02 -26.72 0.79
CA ARG A 10 -1.46 -27.01 0.86
C ARG A 10 -2.08 -26.49 2.16
N GLY A 11 -2.05 -25.18 2.36
CA GLY A 11 -3.09 -24.54 3.16
C GLY A 11 -4.45 -24.68 2.44
N PRO A 12 -5.59 -24.58 3.15
CA PRO A 12 -6.89 -24.51 2.47
C PRO A 12 -6.90 -23.33 1.49
N ALA A 13 -7.51 -23.51 0.32
CA ALA A 13 -7.70 -22.42 -0.63
C ALA A 13 -8.67 -21.39 -0.02
N TYR A 14 -8.13 -20.26 0.42
CA TYR A 14 -8.94 -19.16 0.93
C TYR A 14 -9.55 -18.38 -0.23
N THR A 15 -10.77 -17.89 -0.01
CA THR A 15 -11.39 -16.89 -0.87
C THR A 15 -11.18 -15.53 -0.23
N HIS A 16 -10.62 -14.62 -1.00
CA HIS A 16 -10.21 -13.30 -0.59
C HIS A 16 -11.11 -12.22 -1.18
N VAL A 17 -11.25 -11.09 -0.48
CA VAL A 17 -11.93 -9.90 -1.00
C VAL A 17 -11.10 -9.29 -2.12
N LYS A 18 -11.73 -8.95 -3.25
CA LYS A 18 -11.11 -8.20 -4.34
C LYS A 18 -10.77 -6.78 -3.89
N ALA A 19 -9.54 -6.32 -4.14
CA ALA A 19 -9.20 -4.93 -3.93
C ALA A 19 -9.86 -4.02 -4.98
N VAL A 20 -10.18 -2.79 -4.59
CA VAL A 20 -10.75 -1.76 -5.48
C VAL A 20 -9.63 -0.96 -6.14
N HIS A 21 -8.55 -0.70 -5.39
CA HIS A 21 -7.49 0.23 -5.80
C HIS A 21 -6.22 -0.44 -6.37
N HIS A 22 -6.15 -1.78 -6.35
CA HIS A 22 -5.04 -2.53 -6.95
C HIS A 22 -5.51 -3.89 -7.50
N ALA A 23 -4.64 -4.53 -8.29
CA ALA A 23 -4.87 -5.90 -8.74
C ALA A 23 -4.69 -6.88 -7.57
N GLY A 24 -5.53 -7.91 -7.52
CA GLY A 24 -5.45 -8.99 -6.54
C GLY A 24 -6.34 -8.78 -5.30
N PRO A 25 -6.11 -9.57 -4.25
CA PRO A 25 -6.89 -9.52 -3.01
C PRO A 25 -6.46 -8.37 -2.09
N VAL A 26 -7.42 -7.80 -1.36
CA VAL A 26 -7.19 -6.68 -0.42
C VAL A 26 -6.15 -6.99 0.67
N CYS A 27 -5.99 -8.28 1.02
CA CYS A 27 -5.01 -8.71 2.00
C CYS A 27 -3.58 -8.88 1.45
N GLY A 28 -3.37 -8.66 0.15
CA GLY A 28 -2.07 -8.80 -0.49
C GLY A 28 -1.58 -10.24 -0.64
N ALA A 29 -2.47 -11.24 -0.49
CA ALA A 29 -2.14 -12.62 -0.87
C ALA A 29 -1.74 -12.67 -2.35
N ASP A 30 -0.79 -13.53 -2.67
CA ASP A 30 -0.32 -13.68 -4.05
C ASP A 30 -1.42 -14.25 -4.94
N ASP A 31 -1.47 -13.85 -6.21
CA ASP A 31 -2.43 -14.37 -7.21
C ASP A 31 -2.06 -15.79 -7.68
N GLY A 32 -1.55 -16.62 -6.76
CA GLY A 32 -1.15 -18.00 -7.01
C GLY A 32 -2.31 -18.88 -7.46
N PRO A 33 -2.03 -20.09 -7.98
CA PRO A 33 -3.02 -20.96 -8.61
C PRO A 33 -4.13 -21.46 -7.67
N VAL A 34 -3.98 -21.26 -6.36
CA VAL A 34 -4.97 -21.63 -5.34
C VAL A 34 -5.71 -20.43 -4.75
N THR A 35 -5.29 -19.20 -5.05
CA THR A 35 -5.90 -17.97 -4.57
C THR A 35 -7.18 -17.71 -5.33
N ARG A 36 -8.29 -17.60 -4.60
CA ARG A 36 -9.60 -17.22 -5.17
C ARG A 36 -9.95 -15.81 -4.71
N VAL A 37 -10.40 -14.97 -5.63
CA VAL A 37 -10.77 -13.58 -5.34
C VAL A 37 -12.25 -13.38 -5.68
N THR A 38 -12.99 -12.71 -4.81
CA THR A 38 -14.44 -12.46 -4.95
C THR A 38 -14.80 -11.03 -4.56
N GLU A 39 -15.88 -10.51 -5.14
CA GLU A 39 -16.55 -9.29 -4.69
C GLU A 39 -17.72 -9.60 -3.73
N ASP A 40 -18.15 -10.87 -3.65
CA ASP A 40 -19.23 -11.32 -2.76
C ASP A 40 -18.72 -11.57 -1.34
N PRO A 41 -19.12 -10.76 -0.33
CA PRO A 41 -18.64 -10.91 1.05
C PRO A 41 -19.04 -12.23 1.69
N HIS A 42 -20.10 -12.90 1.22
CA HIS A 42 -20.53 -14.21 1.76
C HIS A 42 -19.59 -15.35 1.35
N LEU A 43 -18.79 -15.16 0.30
CA LEU A 43 -17.86 -16.15 -0.19
C LEU A 43 -16.46 -16.00 0.43
N VAL A 44 -16.20 -14.91 1.17
CA VAL A 44 -14.90 -14.60 1.76
C VAL A 44 -14.63 -15.50 2.95
N THR A 45 -13.50 -16.20 2.94
CA THR A 45 -13.07 -17.10 4.01
C THR A 45 -11.69 -16.76 4.58
N CYS A 46 -10.96 -15.85 3.94
CA CYS A 46 -9.68 -15.35 4.45
C CYS A 46 -9.90 -14.52 5.72
N PRO A 47 -9.27 -14.87 6.86
CA PRO A 47 -9.46 -14.16 8.13
C PRO A 47 -8.88 -12.73 8.13
N ASP A 48 -7.94 -12.43 7.23
CA ASP A 48 -7.30 -11.11 7.14
C ASP A 48 -8.14 -10.12 6.31
N CYS A 49 -9.04 -10.64 5.46
CA CYS A 49 -9.79 -9.80 4.52
C CYS A 49 -10.86 -8.89 5.17
N PRO A 50 -11.59 -9.27 6.23
CA PRO A 50 -12.65 -8.41 6.78
C PRO A 50 -12.18 -7.03 7.23
N ASP A 51 -11.11 -6.95 8.02
CA ASP A 51 -10.59 -5.68 8.54
C ASP A 51 -9.99 -4.83 7.41
N LEU A 52 -9.27 -5.48 6.48
CA LEU A 52 -8.66 -4.79 5.34
C LEU A 52 -9.69 -4.31 4.32
N ALA A 53 -10.79 -5.05 4.13
CA ALA A 53 -11.91 -4.62 3.29
C ALA A 53 -12.60 -3.37 3.88
N TRP A 54 -12.70 -3.27 5.20
CA TRP A 54 -13.21 -2.06 5.84
C TRP A 54 -12.31 -0.86 5.60
N ILE A 55 -10.98 -1.03 5.73
CA ILE A 55 -10.00 0.02 5.43
C ILE A 55 -10.03 0.40 3.93
N GLU A 56 -10.16 -0.57 3.04
CA GLU A 56 -10.27 -0.38 1.59
C GLU A 56 -11.54 0.42 1.23
N ALA A 57 -12.63 0.25 1.97
CA ALA A 57 -13.87 1.00 1.76
C ALA A 57 -13.82 2.46 2.25
N LEU A 58 -12.83 2.84 3.08
CA LEU A 58 -12.67 4.23 3.49
C LEU A 58 -12.37 5.13 2.27
N PRO A 59 -12.97 6.33 2.19
CA PRO A 59 -12.70 7.24 1.09
C PRO A 59 -11.26 7.72 1.12
N ASP A 60 -10.67 7.92 -0.06
CA ASP A 60 -9.38 8.59 -0.19
C ASP A 60 -9.54 10.09 0.10
N ASP A 61 -8.63 10.64 0.90
CA ASP A 61 -8.52 12.09 1.13
C ASP A 61 -8.02 12.83 -0.13
N ALA A 62 -7.18 12.15 -0.92
CA ALA A 62 -6.60 12.63 -2.17
C ALA A 62 -6.08 11.50 -3.06
N THR A 63 -5.85 11.81 -4.34
CA THR A 63 -5.20 10.93 -5.32
C THR A 63 -3.93 11.58 -5.88
N ALA A 64 -3.12 10.81 -6.61
CA ALA A 64 -1.85 11.20 -7.18
C ALA A 64 -2.01 12.47 -8.03
N GLY A 65 -1.13 13.46 -7.79
CA GLY A 65 -1.19 14.75 -8.47
C GLY A 65 -2.22 15.74 -7.89
N ASP A 66 -3.00 15.38 -6.87
CA ASP A 66 -3.82 16.34 -6.13
C ASP A 66 -2.90 17.37 -5.43
N PRO A 67 -3.14 18.69 -5.58
CA PRO A 67 -2.32 19.73 -4.95
C PRO A 67 -2.28 19.65 -3.43
N ARG A 68 -3.23 18.94 -2.79
CA ARG A 68 -3.34 18.79 -1.33
C ARG A 68 -2.44 17.69 -0.76
N VAL A 69 -1.83 16.82 -1.59
CA VAL A 69 -1.04 15.65 -1.11
C VAL A 69 0.01 16.04 -0.08
N ILE A 70 0.76 17.13 -0.30
CA ILE A 70 1.81 17.56 0.64
C ILE A 70 1.23 18.02 1.98
N GLU A 71 0.07 18.67 2.00
CA GLU A 71 -0.55 19.07 3.26
C GLU A 71 -1.12 17.86 4.01
N LEU A 72 -1.76 16.93 3.29
CA LEU A 72 -2.25 15.68 3.88
C LEU A 72 -1.09 14.85 4.46
N LEU A 73 0.07 14.81 3.81
CA LEU A 73 1.28 14.21 4.36
C LEU A 73 1.74 14.89 5.65
N ARG A 74 1.65 16.23 5.74
CA ARG A 74 2.01 16.94 6.98
C ARG A 74 1.04 16.63 8.11
N GLU A 75 -0.24 16.49 7.81
CA GLU A 75 -1.25 16.05 8.78
C GLU A 75 -1.00 14.62 9.25
N ALA A 76 -0.72 13.70 8.32
CA ALA A 76 -0.38 12.31 8.65
C ALA A 76 0.85 12.24 9.55
N LYS A 77 1.90 13.02 9.25
CA LYS A 77 3.09 13.16 10.12
C LYS A 77 2.75 13.64 11.54
N ARG A 78 1.69 14.45 11.71
CA ARG A 78 1.18 14.91 13.02
C ARG A 78 0.31 13.85 13.74
N GLY A 79 0.12 12.67 13.14
CA GLY A 79 -0.66 11.57 13.71
C GLY A 79 -2.10 11.51 13.21
N ALA A 80 -2.48 12.30 12.19
CA ALA A 80 -3.79 12.14 11.56
C ALA A 80 -3.84 10.83 10.75
N PHE A 81 -4.99 10.16 10.78
CA PHE A 81 -5.26 9.07 9.84
C PHE A 81 -5.52 9.67 8.46
N ARG A 82 -4.71 9.29 7.47
CA ARG A 82 -4.88 9.72 6.08
C ARG A 82 -4.82 8.54 5.13
N LYS A 83 -5.74 8.51 4.17
CA LYS A 83 -5.73 7.57 3.05
C LYS A 83 -5.53 8.35 1.76
N ILE A 84 -4.44 8.05 1.05
CA ILE A 84 -4.06 8.75 -0.18
C ILE A 84 -3.80 7.66 -1.22
N ASP A 85 -4.35 7.77 -2.43
CA ASP A 85 -4.17 6.77 -3.49
C ASP A 85 -4.49 5.32 -3.06
N GLY A 86 -5.54 5.12 -2.28
CA GLY A 86 -5.90 3.80 -1.74
C GLY A 86 -5.01 3.31 -0.60
N VAL A 87 -3.97 4.05 -0.20
CA VAL A 87 -3.00 3.61 0.81
C VAL A 87 -3.14 4.42 2.09
N VAL A 88 -3.22 3.72 3.22
CA VAL A 88 -3.11 4.35 4.54
C VAL A 88 -1.69 4.82 4.77
N VAL A 89 -1.53 6.11 5.09
CA VAL A 89 -0.22 6.72 5.32
C VAL A 89 -0.04 6.99 6.81
N ASP A 90 0.86 6.24 7.44
CA ASP A 90 1.26 6.48 8.82
C ASP A 90 2.26 7.65 8.95
N ALA A 91 2.50 8.09 10.19
CA ALA A 91 3.36 9.23 10.48
C ALA A 91 4.83 9.02 10.05
N THR A 92 5.35 7.79 10.13
CA THR A 92 6.72 7.45 9.73
C THR A 92 6.87 7.49 8.21
N THR A 93 5.94 6.88 7.48
CA THR A 93 5.90 6.93 6.02
C THR A 93 5.76 8.36 5.52
N ALA A 94 4.86 9.15 6.14
CA ALA A 94 4.70 10.56 5.81
C ALA A 94 5.99 11.37 6.07
N ALA A 95 6.64 11.15 7.21
CA ALA A 95 7.89 11.81 7.55
C ALA A 95 9.00 11.48 6.54
N ALA A 96 9.16 10.22 6.14
CA ALA A 96 10.14 9.81 5.15
C ALA A 96 9.96 10.53 3.81
N ILE A 97 8.72 10.57 3.30
CA ILE A 97 8.39 11.27 2.05
C ILE A 97 8.67 12.77 2.17
N LEU A 98 8.25 13.40 3.26
CA LEU A 98 8.44 14.84 3.48
C LEU A 98 9.93 15.21 3.58
N THR A 99 10.75 14.40 4.25
CA THR A 99 12.21 14.63 4.31
C THR A 99 12.83 14.68 2.91
N VAL A 100 12.45 13.75 2.02
CA VAL A 100 12.94 13.78 0.63
C VAL A 100 12.37 14.97 -0.13
N TYR A 101 11.06 15.23 -0.01
CA TYR A 101 10.41 16.37 -0.68
C TYR A 101 11.09 17.70 -0.33
N ASP A 102 11.38 17.93 0.96
CA ASP A 102 11.98 19.16 1.45
C ASP A 102 13.42 19.34 0.95
N ALA A 103 14.17 18.26 0.75
CA ALA A 103 15.54 18.30 0.20
C ALA A 103 15.61 18.57 -1.33
N LEU A 104 14.49 18.41 -2.06
CA LEU A 104 14.46 18.53 -3.52
C LEU A 104 14.28 19.98 -4.02
N LYS A 105 14.80 20.25 -5.22
CA LYS A 105 14.54 21.49 -5.98
C LYS A 105 13.09 21.51 -6.50
N PRO A 106 12.47 22.69 -6.76
CA PRO A 106 11.07 22.79 -7.17
C PRO A 106 10.66 21.92 -8.37
N ALA A 107 11.47 21.88 -9.43
CA ALA A 107 11.20 21.04 -10.60
C ALA A 107 11.18 19.53 -10.27
N THR A 108 11.98 19.08 -9.30
CA THR A 108 12.01 17.67 -8.87
C THR A 108 10.93 17.38 -7.85
N ARG A 109 10.55 18.36 -7.01
CA ARG A 109 9.38 18.26 -6.14
C ARG A 109 8.11 17.98 -6.95
N ALA A 110 7.90 18.72 -8.04
CA ALA A 110 6.79 18.51 -8.96
C ALA A 110 6.75 17.09 -9.52
N LYS A 111 7.92 16.52 -9.86
CA LYS A 111 8.02 15.13 -10.32
C LYS A 111 7.70 14.12 -9.21
N LEU A 112 8.13 14.39 -7.96
CA LEU A 112 7.85 13.52 -6.82
C LEU A 112 6.35 13.47 -6.50
N VAL A 113 5.66 14.62 -6.46
CA VAL A 113 4.22 14.69 -6.14
C VAL A 113 3.31 14.17 -7.25
N ALA A 114 3.83 14.02 -8.46
CA ALA A 114 3.12 13.39 -9.57
C ALA A 114 3.17 11.85 -9.49
N LEU A 115 3.97 11.27 -8.60
CA LEU A 115 3.99 9.83 -8.38
C LEU A 115 2.81 9.43 -7.48
N ARG A 116 2.35 8.19 -7.64
CA ARG A 116 1.49 7.54 -6.64
C ARG A 116 2.18 7.47 -5.29
N ILE A 117 1.41 7.50 -4.20
CA ILE A 117 1.95 7.51 -2.84
C ILE A 117 2.88 6.31 -2.55
N ASP A 118 2.57 5.12 -3.08
CA ASP A 118 3.40 3.91 -2.93
C ASP A 118 4.80 4.10 -3.54
N ARG A 119 4.87 4.84 -4.65
CA ARG A 119 6.13 5.15 -5.34
C ARG A 119 6.88 6.27 -4.65
N MET A 120 6.18 7.28 -4.11
CA MET A 120 6.80 8.29 -3.26
C MET A 120 7.49 7.62 -2.05
N ALA A 121 6.78 6.73 -1.36
CA ALA A 121 7.32 5.97 -0.23
C ALA A 121 8.52 5.10 -0.65
N ALA A 122 8.40 4.34 -1.74
CA ALA A 122 9.49 3.50 -2.23
C ALA A 122 10.76 4.30 -2.58
N VAL A 123 10.61 5.49 -3.19
CA VAL A 123 11.73 6.40 -3.46
C VAL A 123 12.33 6.93 -2.16
N ALA A 124 11.49 7.40 -1.24
CA ALA A 124 11.93 7.93 0.05
C ALA A 124 12.77 6.90 0.82
N TRP A 125 12.27 5.67 0.95
CA TRP A 125 13.00 4.59 1.63
C TRP A 125 14.24 4.10 0.90
N ARG A 126 14.35 4.30 -0.42
CA ARG A 126 15.61 4.03 -1.13
C ARG A 126 16.65 5.10 -0.85
N LEU A 127 16.25 6.36 -0.74
CA LEU A 127 17.17 7.48 -0.51
C LEU A 127 17.59 7.61 0.96
N LEU A 128 16.71 7.26 1.89
CA LEU A 128 17.00 7.31 3.33
C LEU A 128 17.72 6.05 3.84
N ARG A 129 17.81 5.00 3.02
CA ARG A 129 18.50 3.77 3.43
C ARG A 129 19.99 4.07 3.60
N PRO A 130 20.58 3.76 4.77
CA PRO A 130 22.02 3.87 4.92
C PRO A 130 22.70 2.90 3.96
N HIS A 131 23.69 3.39 3.22
CA HIS A 131 24.61 2.55 2.46
C HIS A 131 25.55 1.89 3.46
N VAL A 132 25.19 0.68 3.89
CA VAL A 132 26.05 -0.20 4.70
C VAL A 132 26.80 -1.14 3.78
#